data_AF-A0A9E3SMS8-F1
#
_entry.id   AF-A0A9E3SMS8-F1
#
_cell.length_a   1.000
_cell.length_b   1.000
_cell.length_c   1.000
_cell.angle_alpha   90.00
_cell.angle_beta   90.00
_cell.angle_gamma   90.00
#
_symmetry.space_group_name_H-M   'P 1'
#
loop_
_entity.id
_entity.type
_entity.pdbx_description
1 polymer ?
#
loop_
_entity_poly.entity_id
_entity_poly.type
_entity_poly.pdbx_seq_one_letter_code
_entity_poly.pdbx_strand_id
1 'polypeptide(L)' 'NKVSCFPEIAGDGAFLVEPGNAREMAGAILALLNQEPLRQSMINAGLARATHFSWRKTASETLAVYEHVMGM' A
#
# COMPACT_ATOMS: atom_id res chain seq x y z
N ASN A 1 -10.31 4.64 -8.18
CA ASN A 1 -9.27 3.97 -7.35
C ASN A 1 -9.74 2.99 -6.27
N LYS A 2 -11.02 2.59 -6.23
CA LYS A 2 -11.56 1.66 -5.21
C LYS A 2 -11.65 0.19 -5.67
N VAL A 3 -11.02 -0.16 -6.79
CA VAL A 3 -11.12 -1.49 -7.41
C VAL A 3 -9.70 -2.03 -7.51
N SER A 4 -9.41 -3.17 -6.87
CA SER A 4 -8.08 -3.82 -6.73
C SER A 4 -7.35 -3.54 -5.40
N CYS A 5 -6.10 -3.97 -5.30
CA CYS A 5 -5.24 -3.99 -4.11
C CYS A 5 -4.77 -2.61 -3.64
N PHE A 6 -5.04 -1.52 -4.36
CA PHE A 6 -4.49 -0.21 -4.02
C PHE A 6 -4.89 0.33 -2.64
N PRO A 7 -6.16 0.22 -2.17
CA PRO A 7 -6.49 0.63 -0.80
C PRO A 7 -5.76 -0.20 0.25
N GLU A 8 -5.53 -1.49 -0.03
CA GLU A 8 -4.76 -2.38 0.84
C GLU A 8 -3.27 -2.02 0.84
N ILE A 9 -2.68 -1.60 -0.27
CA ILE A 9 -1.26 -1.25 -0.31
C ILE A 9 -1.05 0.17 0.26
N ALA A 10 -1.92 1.11 -0.10
CA ALA A 10 -1.79 2.52 0.26
C ALA A 10 -1.99 2.75 1.77
N GLY A 11 -3.01 2.13 2.38
CA GLY A 11 -3.43 2.49 3.74
C GLY A 11 -3.52 4.01 3.91
N ASP A 12 -2.91 4.53 4.98
CA ASP A 12 -2.79 5.97 5.24
C ASP A 12 -1.48 6.58 4.73
N GLY A 13 -0.64 5.78 4.05
CA GLY A 13 0.69 6.19 3.61
C GLY A 13 0.74 6.81 2.20
N ALA A 14 -0.38 6.87 1.48
CA ALA A 14 -0.42 7.37 0.11
C ALA A 14 -1.75 8.05 -0.23
N PHE A 15 -1.70 8.99 -1.18
CA PHE A 15 -2.90 9.53 -1.81
C PHE A 15 -3.42 8.55 -2.87
N LEU A 16 -4.72 8.30 -2.87
CA LEU A 16 -5.41 7.64 -3.98
C LEU A 16 -6.08 8.71 -4.85
N VAL A 17 -5.65 8.82 -6.10
CA VAL A 17 -6.17 9.81 -7.07
C VAL A 17 -6.86 9.14 -8.25
N GLU A 18 -8.00 9.65 -8.70
CA GLU A 18 -8.75 8.96 -9.75
C GLU A 18 -7.96 8.87 -11.08
N PRO A 19 -7.97 7.71 -11.76
CA PRO A 19 -7.22 7.54 -13.00
C PRO A 19 -7.64 8.59 -14.05
N GLY A 20 -6.66 9.20 -14.69
CA GLY A 20 -6.90 10.26 -15.68
C GLY A 20 -7.20 11.64 -15.07
N ASN A 21 -7.29 11.78 -13.74
CA ASN A 21 -7.48 13.08 -13.10
C ASN A 21 -6.12 13.76 -12.80
N ALA A 22 -5.58 14.47 -13.79
CA ALA A 22 -4.32 15.19 -13.66
C ALA A 22 -4.35 16.27 -12.56
N ARG A 23 -5.53 16.86 -12.26
CA ARG A 23 -5.66 17.90 -11.24
C ARG A 23 -5.51 17.32 -9.84
N GLU A 24 -6.14 16.18 -9.55
CA GLU A 24 -5.96 15.48 -8.27
C GLU A 24 -4.51 15.05 -8.07
N MET A 25 -3.87 14.50 -9.11
CA MET A 25 -2.46 14.12 -9.07
C MET A 25 -1.56 15.32 -8.75
N ALA A 26 -1.74 16.45 -9.44
CA ALA A 26 -0.98 17.66 -9.18
C ALA A 26 -1.20 18.18 -7.75
N GLY A 27 -2.45 18.14 -7.26
CA GLY A 27 -2.78 18.51 -5.88
C GLY A 27 -2.07 17.64 -4.83
N ALA A 28 -2.06 16.33 -5.02
CA ALA A 28 -1.36 15.39 -4.14
C ALA A 28 0.16 15.65 -4.11
N ILE A 29 0.77 15.84 -5.29
CA ILE A 29 2.20 16.16 -5.40
C ILE A 29 2.52 17.49 -4.69
N LEU A 30 1.74 18.54 -4.95
CA LEU A 30 1.94 19.84 -4.32
C LEU A 30 1.72 19.80 -2.80
N ALA A 31 0.75 19.02 -2.31
CA ALA A 31 0.56 18.84 -0.88
C ALA A 31 1.79 18.21 -0.22
N LEU A 32 2.33 17.15 -0.81
CA LEU A 32 3.54 16.50 -0.30
C LEU A 32 4.78 17.41 -0.37
N LEU A 33 4.94 18.21 -1.42
CA LEU A 33 6.08 19.12 -1.56
C LEU A 33 6.03 20.28 -0.56
N ASN A 34 4.85 20.84 -0.32
CA ASN A 34 4.70 22.08 0.44
C ASN A 34 4.34 21.88 1.93
N GLN A 35 3.89 20.70 2.33
CA GLN A 35 3.45 20.42 3.70
C GLN A 35 4.33 19.35 4.35
N GLU A 36 5.48 19.78 4.89
CA GLU A 36 6.45 18.89 5.58
C GLU A 36 5.80 17.94 6.60
N PRO A 37 4.95 18.42 7.54
CA PRO A 37 4.41 17.54 8.58
C PRO A 37 3.50 16.45 8.00
N LEU A 38 2.72 16.79 6.97
CA LEU A 38 1.86 15.83 6.25
C LEU A 38 2.73 14.76 5.57
N ARG A 39 3.77 15.19 4.84
CA ARG A 39 4.68 14.27 4.16
C ARG A 39 5.34 13.32 5.15
N GLN A 40 5.85 13.82 6.28
CA GLN A 40 6.49 12.97 7.29
C GLN A 40 5.51 11.98 7.93
N SER A 41 4.27 12.42 8.20
CA SER A 41 3.21 11.55 8.69
C SER A 41 2.93 10.40 7.71
N MET A 42 2.78 10.71 6.42
CA MET A 42 2.53 9.71 5.38
C MET A 42 3.71 8.75 5.18
N ILE A 43 4.96 9.24 5.26
CA ILE A 43 6.15 8.37 5.22
C ILE A 43 6.11 7.37 6.37
N ASN A 44 5.84 7.84 7.59
CA ASN A 44 5.78 6.98 8.78
C ASN A 44 4.65 5.95 8.65
N ALA A 45 3.47 6.37 8.18
CA ALA A 45 2.34 5.47 7.94
C ALA A 45 2.66 4.43 6.85
N GLY A 46 3.34 4.81 5.77
CA GLY A 46 3.78 3.90 4.72
C GLY A 46 4.80 2.88 5.22
N LEU A 47 5.79 3.31 6.01
CA LEU A 47 6.77 2.41 6.64
C LEU A 47 6.09 1.44 7.61
N ALA A 48 5.15 1.91 8.43
CA ALA A 48 4.36 1.05 9.30
C ALA A 48 3.56 0.03 8.49
N ARG A 49 2.87 0.45 7.42
CA ARG A 49 2.10 -0.44 6.53
C ARG A 49 2.98 -1.52 5.89
N ALA A 50 4.20 -1.17 5.46
CA ALA A 50 5.13 -2.11 4.85
C ALA A 50 5.48 -3.29 5.79
N THR A 51 5.49 -3.09 7.10
CA THR A 51 5.81 -4.15 8.08
C THR A 51 4.77 -5.28 8.12
N HIS A 52 3.56 -5.07 7.60
CA HIS A 52 2.52 -6.09 7.54
C HIS A 52 2.74 -7.13 6.45
N PHE A 53 3.65 -6.87 5.49
CA PHE A 53 3.92 -7.75 4.37
C PHE A 53 5.26 -8.47 4.55
N SER A 54 5.29 -9.78 4.28
CA SER A 54 6.50 -10.60 4.43
C SER A 54 6.54 -11.69 3.38
N TRP A 55 7.57 -11.67 2.53
CA TRP A 55 7.80 -12.71 1.53
C TRP A 55 7.98 -14.09 2.13
N ARG A 56 8.64 -14.18 3.30
CA ARG A 56 8.78 -15.45 4.01
C ARG A 56 7.42 -15.99 4.43
N LYS A 57 6.56 -15.12 5.00
CA LYS A 57 5.20 -15.49 5.40
C LYS A 57 4.39 -15.95 4.19
N THR A 58 4.40 -15.17 3.10
CA THR A 58 3.74 -15.55 1.84
C THR A 58 4.18 -16.92 1.36
N ALA A 59 5.49 -17.20 1.31
CA ALA A 59 6.00 -18.48 0.85
C ALA A 59 5.56 -19.64 1.75
N SER A 60 5.69 -19.50 3.08
CA SER A 60 5.29 -20.54 4.04
C SER A 60 3.79 -20.81 4.01
N GLU A 61 2.95 -19.77 3.96
CA GLU A 61 1.50 -19.93 3.90
C GLU A 61 1.04 -20.52 2.55
N THR A 62 1.68 -20.14 1.46
CA THR A 62 1.41 -20.70 0.13
C THR A 62 1.76 -22.19 0.08
N LEU A 63 2.91 -22.58 0.63
CA LEU A 63 3.32 -23.98 0.72
C LEU A 63 2.34 -24.80 1.57
N ALA A 64 1.93 -24.29 2.73
CA ALA A 64 0.98 -24.96 3.61
C ALA A 64 -0.35 -25.27 2.89
N VAL A 65 -0.81 -24.37 2.02
CA VAL A 65 -2.00 -24.62 1.19
C VAL A 65 -1.75 -25.76 0.20
N TYR A 66 -0.60 -25.79 -0.46
CA TYR A 66 -0.26 -26.89 -1.37
C TYR A 66 -0.17 -28.23 -0.65
N GLU A 67 0.52 -28.29 0.50
CA GLU A 67 0.63 -29.50 1.33
C GLU A 67 -0.76 -29.99 1.75
N HIS A 68 -1.60 -29.08 2.24
CA HIS A 68 -2.98 -29.39 2.63
C HIS A 68 -3.81 -29.98 1.48
N VAL A 69 -3.73 -29.41 0.29
CA VAL A 69 -4.48 -29.89 -0.89
C VAL A 69 -3.94 -31.23 -1.41
N MET A 70 -2.63 -31.48 -1.26
CA MET A 70 -2.00 -32.75 -1.65
C MET A 70 -2.12 -33.85 -0.59
N GLY A 71 -2.60 -33.54 0.62
CA GLY A 71 -2.72 -34.49 1.72
C GLY A 71 -1.39 -34.90 2.34
N MET A 72 -0.37 -34.02 2.25
CA MET A 72 0.91 -34.14 2.95
C MET A 72 0.77 -33.56 4.37
#